data_AF-A0A9D2ILP3-F1
#
_entry.id   AF-A0A9D2ILP3-F1
#
_cell.length_a   1.000
_cell.length_b   1.000
_cell.length_c   1.000
_cell.angle_alpha   90.00
_cell.angle_beta   90.00
_cell.angle_gamma   90.00
#
_symmetry.space_group_name_H-M   'P 1'
#
loop_
_entity.id
_entity.type
_entity.pdbx_description
1 polymer ?
#
loop_
_entity_poly.entity_id
_entity_poly.type
_entity_poly.pdbx_seq_one_letter_code
_entity_poly.pdbx_strand_id
1 'polypeptide(L)'
;MNDSLFARREMMKRALCAFLLVMVAFVGYGQAFLSNYPKLTRQNLDRFFVDWEAYSDSIASRATKNDSLMDRIQCLETVPETQGWAPRYVVLPRYLIIERYDLDVDLEKARQALGFPSFIPDLEENQYVVERITPLPPRSGRVLYLTADINKVLSAFAGGLEDGDRLTRIKRGNVRRLQKYLPVQYGHWGGYWWFTSFPLITGICRANNLIAVMRRTSWCTGDEIWYVKENDEFVRQPEPVSFWME
;
A
#
# COMPACT_ATOMS: atom_id res chain seq x y z
N MET A 1 15.08 38.94 43.08
CA MET A 1 13.80 39.03 42.33
C MET A 1 13.93 38.73 40.82
N ASN A 2 15.13 38.72 40.23
CA ASN A 2 15.34 38.47 38.79
C ASN A 2 15.35 36.98 38.37
N ASP A 3 15.70 36.06 39.26
CA ASP A 3 15.91 34.66 38.87
C ASP A 3 14.63 33.89 38.53
N SER A 4 13.50 34.23 39.18
CA SER A 4 12.21 33.59 38.89
C SER A 4 11.62 34.00 37.54
N LEU A 5 11.89 35.25 37.12
CA LEU A 5 11.48 35.80 35.82
C LEU A 5 12.33 35.23 34.68
N PHE A 6 13.62 35.05 34.93
CA PHE A 6 14.54 34.40 33.99
C PHE A 6 14.18 32.91 33.80
N ALA A 7 13.94 32.18 34.89
CA ALA A 7 13.53 30.77 34.84
C ALA A 7 12.17 30.58 34.14
N ARG A 8 11.19 31.47 34.38
CA ARG A 8 9.90 31.45 33.66
C ARG A 8 10.05 31.71 32.17
N ARG A 9 10.90 32.67 31.75
CA ARG A 9 11.17 32.93 30.33
C ARG A 9 11.81 31.72 29.65
N GLU A 10 12.75 31.06 30.32
CA GLU A 10 13.46 29.91 29.75
C GLU A 10 12.57 28.67 29.66
N MET A 11 11.72 28.43 30.68
CA MET A 11 10.69 27.38 30.66
C MET A 11 9.66 27.62 29.55
N MET A 12 9.25 28.87 29.34
CA MET A 12 8.29 29.25 28.29
C MET A 12 8.88 29.10 26.89
N LYS A 13 10.17 29.43 26.68
CA LYS A 13 10.89 29.14 25.42
C LYS A 13 10.98 27.65 25.13
N ARG A 14 11.31 26.83 26.13
CA ARG A 14 11.37 25.36 25.98
C ARG A 14 10.00 24.77 25.65
N ALA A 15 8.94 25.26 26.28
CA ALA A 15 7.57 24.87 25.97
C ALA A 15 7.15 25.30 24.55
N LEU A 16 7.53 26.49 24.10
CA LEU A 16 7.28 26.98 22.74
C LEU A 16 8.05 26.16 21.69
N CYS A 17 9.32 25.82 21.95
CA CYS A 17 10.10 24.95 21.07
C CYS A 17 9.50 23.54 21.01
N ALA A 18 9.10 22.97 22.15
CA ALA A 18 8.43 21.66 22.19
C ALA A 18 7.09 21.70 21.43
N PHE A 19 6.30 22.76 21.59
CA PHE A 19 5.05 22.97 20.86
C PHE A 19 5.28 23.11 19.35
N LEU A 20 6.29 23.89 18.93
CA LEU A 20 6.68 24.00 17.52
C LEU A 20 7.17 22.68 16.96
N LEU A 21 7.96 21.91 17.71
CA LEU A 21 8.40 20.58 17.31
C LEU A 21 7.22 19.61 17.18
N VAL A 22 6.24 19.66 18.09
CA VAL A 22 5.01 18.88 18.03
C VAL A 22 4.15 19.30 16.83
N MET A 23 4.04 20.60 16.53
CA MET A 23 3.29 21.09 15.38
C MET A 23 3.96 20.73 14.04
N VAL A 24 5.29 20.84 13.94
CA VAL A 24 6.06 20.38 12.78
C VAL A 24 5.91 18.87 12.59
N ALA A 25 5.91 18.12 13.69
CA ALA A 25 5.54 16.71 13.71
C ALA A 25 4.12 16.50 13.14
N PHE A 26 3.08 17.17 13.66
CA PHE A 26 1.70 17.00 13.18
C PHE A 26 1.51 17.37 11.70
N VAL A 27 2.19 18.41 11.22
CA VAL A 27 2.18 18.80 9.80
C VAL A 27 2.95 17.79 8.93
N GLY A 28 3.98 17.15 9.48
CA GLY A 28 4.78 16.12 8.81
C GLY A 28 4.26 14.67 8.91
N TYR A 29 3.20 14.41 9.69
CA TYR A 29 2.75 13.04 10.01
C TYR A 29 1.38 12.64 9.47
N GLY A 30 0.65 13.56 8.85
CA GLY A 30 -0.63 13.29 8.21
C GLY A 30 -0.59 13.54 6.71
N GLN A 31 -1.69 13.23 6.02
CA GLN A 31 -1.92 13.68 4.64
C GLN A 31 -2.23 15.20 4.57
N ALA A 32 -1.74 15.99 5.54
CA ALA A 32 -2.00 17.42 5.64
C ALA A 32 -1.53 18.17 4.38
N PHE A 33 -0.48 17.67 3.71
CA PHE A 33 -0.02 18.25 2.45
C PHE A 33 -1.12 18.33 1.39
N LEU A 34 -2.14 17.44 1.41
CA LEU A 34 -3.26 17.48 0.48
C LEU A 34 -4.07 18.78 0.56
N SER A 35 -4.07 19.49 1.70
CA SER A 35 -4.73 20.80 1.79
C SER A 35 -4.07 21.86 0.91
N ASN A 36 -2.80 21.67 0.53
CA ASN A 36 -2.09 22.52 -0.44
C ASN A 36 -2.52 22.23 -1.89
N TYR A 37 -3.27 21.15 -2.11
CA TYR A 37 -3.69 20.66 -3.42
C TYR A 37 -5.21 20.42 -3.47
N PRO A 38 -6.05 21.42 -3.18
CA PRO A 38 -7.51 21.27 -3.30
C PRO A 38 -7.93 20.89 -4.72
N LYS A 39 -7.11 21.26 -5.71
CA LYS A 39 -7.17 20.75 -7.07
C LYS A 39 -5.76 20.50 -7.60
N LEU A 40 -5.51 19.27 -8.04
CA LEU A 40 -4.27 18.96 -8.76
C LEU A 40 -4.33 19.57 -10.17
N THR A 41 -3.24 20.22 -10.57
CA THR A 41 -3.08 20.90 -11.84
C THR A 41 -1.75 20.51 -12.47
N ARG A 42 -1.54 20.91 -13.73
CA ARG A 42 -0.26 20.65 -14.40
C ARG A 42 0.90 21.44 -13.77
N GLN A 43 0.63 22.57 -13.14
CA GLN A 43 1.64 23.48 -12.60
C GLN A 43 2.13 23.02 -11.22
N ASN A 44 1.29 22.35 -10.43
CA ASN A 44 1.63 21.90 -9.09
C ASN A 44 1.92 20.39 -9.00
N LEU A 45 1.87 19.67 -10.12
CA LEU A 45 2.05 18.21 -10.17
C LEU A 45 3.42 17.76 -9.65
N ASP A 46 4.50 18.40 -10.08
CA ASP A 46 5.86 18.07 -9.61
C ASP A 46 5.98 18.23 -8.09
N ARG A 47 5.47 19.34 -7.56
CA ARG A 47 5.50 19.63 -6.13
C ARG A 47 4.64 18.63 -5.35
N PHE A 48 3.48 18.25 -5.88
CA PHE A 48 2.61 17.23 -5.27
C PHE A 48 3.33 15.90 -5.06
N PHE A 49 4.13 15.46 -6.05
CA PHE A 49 4.90 14.22 -5.91
C PHE A 49 6.04 14.33 -4.89
N VAL A 50 6.67 15.50 -4.76
CA VAL A 50 7.69 15.74 -3.70
C VAL A 50 7.05 15.67 -2.32
N ASP A 51 5.90 16.32 -2.12
CA ASP A 51 5.19 16.31 -0.83
C ASP A 51 4.65 14.90 -0.51
N TRP A 52 4.14 14.17 -1.51
CA TRP A 52 3.67 12.79 -1.33
C TRP A 52 4.83 11.82 -1.02
N GLU A 53 5.99 12.02 -1.61
CA GLU A 53 7.19 11.25 -1.27
C GLU A 53 7.64 11.51 0.17
N ALA A 54 7.72 12.77 0.61
CA ALA A 54 8.05 13.09 2.00
C ALA A 54 7.03 12.46 2.99
N TYR A 55 5.75 12.50 2.66
CA TYR A 55 4.72 11.77 3.40
C TYR A 55 5.00 10.26 3.42
N SER A 56 5.36 9.67 2.29
CA SER A 56 5.61 8.23 2.17
C SER A 56 6.87 7.79 2.93
N ASP A 57 7.93 8.60 2.92
CA ASP A 57 9.14 8.38 3.71
C ASP A 57 8.81 8.41 5.21
N SER A 58 7.92 9.30 5.64
CA SER A 58 7.46 9.33 7.05
C SER A 58 6.74 8.04 7.45
N ILE A 59 5.95 7.45 6.54
CA ILE A 59 5.26 6.17 6.76
C ILE A 59 6.28 5.02 6.81
N ALA A 60 7.21 4.98 5.85
CA ALA A 60 8.24 3.95 5.79
C ALA A 60 9.14 3.95 7.03
N SER A 61 9.49 5.14 7.56
CA SER A 61 10.33 5.27 8.77
C SER A 61 9.72 4.66 10.03
N ARG A 62 8.40 4.44 10.03
CA ARG A 62 7.62 3.87 11.13
C ARG A 62 7.17 2.44 10.86
N ALA A 63 7.45 1.90 9.68
CA ALA A 63 7.13 0.53 9.37
C ALA A 63 7.90 -0.36 10.35
N THR A 64 7.18 -1.01 11.26
CA THR A 64 7.76 -2.04 12.11
C THR A 64 8.29 -3.13 11.20
N LYS A 65 9.59 -3.43 11.28
CA LYS A 65 10.12 -4.65 10.69
C LYS A 65 9.46 -5.81 11.42
N ASN A 66 8.53 -6.46 10.75
CA ASN A 66 7.88 -7.63 11.30
C ASN A 66 8.80 -8.84 11.12
N ASP A 67 8.32 -10.00 11.59
CA ASP A 67 8.86 -11.33 11.30
C ASP A 67 9.66 -11.37 9.99
N SER A 68 10.93 -11.77 10.06
CA SER A 68 11.87 -11.77 8.92
C SER A 68 11.34 -12.56 7.72
N LEU A 69 10.43 -13.51 7.97
CA LEU A 69 9.72 -14.25 6.93
C LEU A 69 8.77 -13.37 6.12
N MET A 70 7.94 -12.55 6.77
CA MET A 70 6.97 -11.67 6.08
C MET A 70 7.67 -10.58 5.28
N ASP A 71 8.78 -10.07 5.80
CA ASP A 71 9.61 -9.10 5.09
C ASP A 71 10.20 -9.74 3.81
N ARG A 72 10.68 -10.99 3.89
CA ARG A 72 11.19 -11.75 2.75
C ARG A 72 10.10 -12.04 1.72
N ILE A 73 8.91 -12.45 2.15
CA ILE A 73 7.77 -12.73 1.27
C ILE A 73 7.40 -11.47 0.48
N GLN A 74 7.22 -10.34 1.16
CA GLN A 74 6.96 -9.06 0.51
C GLN A 74 8.05 -8.73 -0.52
N CYS A 75 9.32 -8.83 -0.12
CA CYS A 75 10.44 -8.54 -1.02
C CYS A 75 10.48 -9.43 -2.27
N LEU A 76 10.09 -10.71 -2.18
CA LEU A 76 10.11 -11.64 -3.30
C LEU A 76 8.92 -11.42 -4.23
N GLU A 77 7.74 -11.21 -3.65
CA GLU A 77 6.48 -11.27 -4.39
C GLU A 77 6.00 -9.91 -4.93
N THR A 78 6.64 -8.80 -4.54
CA THR A 78 6.36 -7.45 -5.07
C THR A 78 7.45 -6.90 -6.01
N VAL A 79 8.38 -7.72 -6.50
CA VAL A 79 9.41 -7.25 -7.44
C VAL A 79 8.78 -6.99 -8.81
N PRO A 80 8.73 -5.74 -9.31
CA PRO A 80 8.21 -5.46 -10.64
C PRO A 80 9.19 -5.99 -11.69
N GLU A 81 8.70 -6.74 -12.68
CA GLU A 81 9.49 -7.03 -13.88
C GLU A 81 9.71 -5.73 -14.66
N THR A 82 10.95 -5.25 -14.73
CA THR A 82 11.27 -4.01 -15.43
C THR A 82 11.31 -4.23 -16.94
N GLN A 83 10.18 -4.07 -17.62
CA GLN A 83 10.13 -4.00 -19.09
C GLN A 83 10.13 -2.54 -19.57
N GLY A 84 11.33 -2.00 -19.83
CA GLY A 84 11.59 -0.89 -20.76
C GLY A 84 11.23 0.55 -20.33
N TRP A 85 10.14 0.77 -19.59
CA TRP A 85 9.78 2.09 -19.06
C TRP A 85 9.35 1.96 -17.59
N ALA A 86 10.23 2.32 -16.67
CA ALA A 86 9.91 2.35 -15.25
C ALA A 86 9.36 3.74 -14.88
N PRO A 87 8.15 3.85 -14.32
CA PRO A 87 7.71 5.07 -13.67
C PRO A 87 8.71 5.51 -12.60
N ARG A 88 8.79 6.81 -12.32
CA ARG A 88 9.71 7.36 -11.31
C ARG A 88 9.48 6.75 -9.91
N TYR A 89 8.26 6.33 -9.62
CA TYR A 89 7.85 5.81 -8.32
C TYR A 89 7.19 4.43 -8.43
N VAL A 90 7.46 3.60 -7.44
CA VAL A 90 6.67 2.40 -7.13
C VAL A 90 5.54 2.84 -6.20
N VAL A 91 4.30 2.47 -6.52
CA VAL A 91 3.13 2.85 -5.73
C VAL A 91 2.56 1.62 -5.04
N LEU A 92 2.57 1.63 -3.71
CA LEU A 92 2.05 0.57 -2.84
C LEU A 92 0.78 1.04 -2.13
N PRO A 93 -0.14 0.15 -1.74
CA PRO A 93 -1.23 0.52 -0.85
C PRO A 93 -0.67 0.97 0.50
N ARG A 94 -1.42 1.79 1.24
CA ARG A 94 -1.02 2.20 2.59
C ARG A 94 -0.90 1.04 3.57
N TYR A 95 -1.72 -0.01 3.40
CA TYR A 95 -1.79 -1.15 4.30
C TYR A 95 -1.84 -2.45 3.51
N LEU A 96 -1.15 -3.46 4.01
CA LEU A 96 -1.31 -4.86 3.66
C LEU A 96 -2.08 -5.55 4.79
N ILE A 97 -3.07 -6.36 4.41
CA ILE A 97 -3.86 -7.17 5.34
C ILE A 97 -3.16 -8.53 5.50
N ILE A 98 -2.95 -8.92 6.75
CA ILE A 98 -2.50 -10.27 7.10
C ILE A 98 -3.57 -10.92 7.97
N GLU A 99 -4.10 -12.04 7.53
CA GLU A 99 -5.03 -12.87 8.29
C GLU A 99 -4.23 -14.03 8.89
N ARG A 100 -4.33 -14.22 10.21
CA ARG A 100 -3.65 -15.29 10.94
C ARG A 100 -4.68 -16.26 11.49
N TYR A 101 -4.59 -17.49 11.05
CA TYR A 101 -5.47 -18.60 11.40
C TYR A 101 -4.72 -19.56 12.32
N ASP A 102 -5.35 -19.97 13.42
CA ASP A 102 -4.79 -21.02 14.30
C ASP A 102 -5.35 -22.40 13.89
N LEU A 103 -4.90 -22.88 12.72
CA LEU A 103 -5.29 -24.17 12.17
C LEU A 103 -4.22 -24.73 11.22
N ASP A 104 -4.26 -26.03 10.98
CA ASP A 104 -3.55 -26.68 9.87
C ASP A 104 -4.49 -26.83 8.67
N VAL A 105 -4.03 -26.38 7.49
CA VAL A 105 -4.77 -26.43 6.24
C VAL A 105 -4.61 -27.80 5.58
N ASP A 106 -5.72 -28.41 5.17
CA ASP A 106 -5.75 -29.55 4.24
C ASP A 106 -5.39 -29.03 2.83
N LEU A 107 -4.12 -29.17 2.47
CA LEU A 107 -3.56 -28.61 1.23
C LEU A 107 -4.20 -29.18 -0.04
N GLU A 108 -4.66 -30.44 -0.02
CA GLU A 108 -5.31 -31.05 -1.18
C GLU A 108 -6.69 -30.44 -1.40
N LYS A 109 -7.49 -30.32 -0.34
CA LYS A 109 -8.82 -29.69 -0.44
C LYS A 109 -8.75 -28.21 -0.76
N ALA A 110 -7.81 -27.47 -0.14
CA ALA A 110 -7.62 -26.06 -0.45
C ALA A 110 -7.23 -25.85 -1.93
N ARG A 111 -6.41 -26.75 -2.49
CA ARG A 111 -6.07 -26.71 -3.92
C ARG A 111 -7.29 -26.99 -4.81
N GLN A 112 -8.13 -27.95 -4.44
CA GLN A 112 -9.38 -28.25 -5.15
C GLN A 112 -10.36 -27.06 -5.12
N ALA A 113 -10.32 -26.24 -4.07
CA ALA A 113 -11.11 -25.02 -3.93
C ALA A 113 -10.45 -23.77 -4.52
N LEU A 114 -9.39 -23.92 -5.32
CA LEU A 114 -8.68 -22.85 -6.01
C LEU A 114 -7.96 -21.85 -5.06
N GLY A 115 -7.59 -22.28 -3.85
CA GLY A 115 -6.76 -21.48 -2.95
C GLY A 115 -7.27 -21.42 -1.51
N PHE A 116 -6.61 -20.58 -0.72
CA PHE A 116 -6.92 -20.28 0.67
C PHE A 116 -7.04 -18.75 0.84
N PRO A 117 -8.11 -18.23 1.44
CA PRO A 117 -9.01 -18.88 2.40
C PRO A 117 -10.32 -19.45 1.80
N SER A 118 -10.46 -19.55 0.47
CA SER A 118 -11.70 -20.04 -0.16
C SER A 118 -12.18 -21.38 0.39
N PHE A 119 -11.23 -22.27 0.73
CA PHE A 119 -11.49 -23.45 1.55
C PHE A 119 -11.12 -23.20 3.00
N ILE A 120 -12.05 -22.62 3.74
CA ILE A 120 -12.02 -22.60 5.19
C ILE A 120 -13.27 -23.35 5.68
N PRO A 121 -13.14 -24.44 6.46
CA PRO A 121 -14.29 -25.01 7.16
C PRO A 121 -14.85 -23.96 8.12
N ASP A 122 -16.18 -23.79 8.19
CA ASP A 122 -16.90 -22.74 8.94
C ASP A 122 -16.16 -22.28 10.23
N LEU A 123 -15.32 -21.25 10.11
CA LEU A 123 -14.57 -20.68 11.22
C LEU A 123 -15.41 -19.57 11.87
N GLU A 124 -15.44 -19.56 13.20
CA GLU A 124 -15.96 -18.44 13.97
C GLU A 124 -15.01 -17.23 13.89
N GLU A 125 -15.54 -16.00 13.96
CA GLU A 125 -14.75 -14.75 13.87
C GLU A 125 -13.63 -14.62 14.93
N ASN A 126 -13.70 -15.39 16.02
CA ASN A 126 -12.69 -15.44 17.08
C ASN A 126 -11.51 -16.39 16.77
N GLN A 127 -11.56 -17.16 15.68
CA GLN A 127 -10.55 -18.16 15.32
C GLN A 127 -9.47 -17.63 14.36
N TYR A 128 -9.52 -16.34 14.01
CA TYR A 128 -8.47 -15.69 13.25
C TYR A 128 -8.26 -14.23 13.69
N VAL A 129 -7.05 -13.73 13.45
CA VAL A 129 -6.67 -12.35 13.74
C VAL A 129 -6.34 -11.63 12.44
N VAL A 130 -6.91 -10.44 12.26
CA VAL A 130 -6.62 -9.57 11.13
C VAL A 130 -5.66 -8.46 11.56
N GLU A 131 -4.46 -8.48 11.00
CA GLU A 131 -3.44 -7.47 11.19
C GLU A 131 -3.35 -6.56 9.96
N ARG A 132 -3.03 -5.28 10.21
CA ARG A 132 -2.73 -4.30 9.17
C ARG A 132 -1.29 -3.86 9.32
N ILE A 133 -0.48 -4.11 8.30
CA ILE A 133 0.94 -3.73 8.30
C ILE A 133 1.22 -2.71 7.20
N THR A 134 2.24 -1.90 7.38
CA THR A 134 2.76 -1.05 6.30
C THR A 134 3.56 -1.95 5.36
N PRO A 135 3.22 -2.01 4.05
CA PRO A 135 4.00 -2.79 3.10
C PRO A 135 5.44 -2.28 3.05
N LEU A 136 6.42 -3.18 2.99
CA LEU A 136 7.81 -2.76 2.88
C LEU A 136 8.15 -2.25 1.48
N PRO A 137 9.01 -1.22 1.38
CA PRO A 137 9.49 -0.77 0.09
C PRO A 137 10.34 -1.88 -0.57
N PRO A 138 10.21 -2.12 -1.88
CA PRO A 138 11.14 -2.98 -2.59
C PRO A 138 12.57 -2.43 -2.48
N ARG A 139 13.57 -3.31 -2.57
CA ARG A 139 15.00 -2.98 -2.37
C ARG A 139 15.53 -1.84 -3.25
N SER A 140 14.88 -1.59 -4.39
CA SER A 140 15.19 -0.48 -5.30
C SER A 140 13.90 0.23 -5.71
N GLY A 141 13.77 1.49 -5.34
CA GLY A 141 12.65 2.32 -5.78
C GLY A 141 12.32 3.45 -4.81
N ARG A 142 11.79 4.54 -5.35
CA ARG A 142 11.14 5.58 -4.55
C ARG A 142 9.69 5.15 -4.37
N VAL A 143 9.26 4.98 -3.13
CA VAL A 143 7.95 4.42 -2.82
C VAL A 143 6.95 5.50 -2.48
N LEU A 144 5.75 5.35 -3.01
CA LEU A 144 4.61 6.18 -2.68
C LEU A 144 3.50 5.31 -2.10
N TYR A 145 3.06 5.62 -0.88
CA TYR A 145 1.93 4.93 -0.26
C TYR A 145 0.62 5.60 -0.68
N LEU A 146 -0.21 4.84 -1.40
CA LEU A 146 -1.50 5.28 -1.90
C LEU A 146 -2.57 5.16 -0.81
N THR A 147 -3.27 6.27 -0.58
CA THR A 147 -4.45 6.34 0.29
C THR A 147 -5.69 6.60 -0.56
N ALA A 148 -6.88 6.46 0.05
CA ALA A 148 -8.13 6.82 -0.61
C ALA A 148 -8.18 8.31 -1.03
N ASP A 149 -7.66 9.21 -0.21
CA ASP A 149 -7.70 10.66 -0.51
C ASP A 149 -6.74 11.03 -1.64
N ILE A 150 -5.54 10.46 -1.65
CA ILE A 150 -4.58 10.63 -2.75
C ILE A 150 -5.17 10.04 -4.03
N ASN A 151 -5.77 8.85 -3.96
CA ASN A 151 -6.44 8.23 -5.10
C ASN A 151 -7.54 9.15 -5.66
N LYS A 152 -8.37 9.76 -4.81
CA LYS A 152 -9.40 10.73 -5.23
C LYS A 152 -8.79 11.93 -5.95
N VAL A 153 -7.71 12.50 -5.43
CA VAL A 153 -7.03 13.66 -6.05
C VAL A 153 -6.46 13.31 -7.42
N LEU A 154 -5.80 12.15 -7.56
CA LEU A 154 -5.26 11.65 -8.83
C LEU A 154 -6.37 11.34 -9.84
N SER A 155 -7.43 10.67 -9.38
CA SER A 155 -8.62 10.31 -10.16
C SER A 155 -9.31 11.55 -10.73
N ALA A 156 -9.54 12.58 -9.91
CA ALA A 156 -10.14 13.85 -10.35
C ALA A 156 -9.25 14.59 -11.38
N PHE A 157 -7.92 14.49 -11.22
CA PHE A 157 -6.97 15.03 -12.18
C PHE A 157 -7.02 14.31 -13.54
N ALA A 158 -7.19 12.99 -13.52
CA ALA A 158 -7.30 12.16 -14.72
C ALA A 158 -8.67 12.31 -15.43
N GLY A 159 -9.76 12.57 -14.69
CA GLY A 159 -11.13 12.48 -15.23
C GLY A 159 -11.54 11.02 -15.48
N GLY A 160 -12.65 10.72 -16.16
CA GLY A 160 -13.05 9.30 -16.34
C GLY A 160 -13.72 8.68 -15.12
N LEU A 161 -14.27 9.50 -14.22
CA LEU A 161 -15.01 9.03 -13.06
C LEU A 161 -16.50 9.01 -13.36
N GLU A 162 -17.20 8.05 -12.76
CA GLU A 162 -18.65 8.01 -12.71
C GLU A 162 -19.20 9.18 -11.88
N ASP A 163 -20.29 9.75 -12.38
CA ASP A 163 -21.07 10.84 -11.80
C ASP A 163 -22.55 10.55 -12.09
N GLY A 164 -23.16 9.78 -11.19
CA GLY A 164 -24.47 9.14 -11.44
C GLY A 164 -24.38 8.19 -12.64
N ASP A 165 -25.33 8.31 -13.57
CA ASP A 165 -25.38 7.49 -14.80
C ASP A 165 -24.40 7.95 -15.90
N ARG A 166 -23.50 8.91 -15.60
CA ARG A 166 -22.61 9.52 -16.59
C ARG A 166 -21.15 9.32 -16.24
N LEU A 167 -20.35 9.05 -17.26
CA LEU A 167 -18.89 9.02 -17.14
C LEU A 167 -18.29 10.37 -17.55
N THR A 168 -17.52 10.99 -16.66
CA THR A 168 -16.77 12.20 -17.00
C THR A 168 -15.68 11.91 -18.03
N ARG A 169 -15.30 12.91 -18.84
CA ARG A 169 -14.29 12.70 -19.90
C ARG A 169 -12.90 12.44 -19.33
N ILE A 170 -12.24 11.39 -19.82
CA ILE A 170 -10.80 11.14 -19.55
C ILE A 170 -9.95 12.26 -20.16
N LYS A 171 -9.17 12.93 -19.32
CA LYS A 171 -8.20 13.96 -19.68
C LYS A 171 -6.88 13.31 -20.09
N ARG A 172 -6.80 12.76 -21.31
CA ARG A 172 -5.62 12.02 -21.83
C ARG A 172 -4.27 12.74 -21.62
N GLY A 173 -4.24 14.06 -21.73
CA GLY A 173 -3.03 14.86 -21.48
C GLY A 173 -2.56 14.86 -20.02
N ASN A 174 -3.48 14.71 -19.07
CA ASN A 174 -3.16 14.57 -17.64
C ASN A 174 -2.74 13.14 -17.31
N VAL A 175 -3.41 12.13 -17.89
CA VAL A 175 -3.02 10.71 -17.79
C VAL A 175 -1.58 10.50 -18.24
N ARG A 176 -1.20 11.01 -19.43
CA ARG A 176 0.19 10.94 -19.93
C ARG A 176 1.20 11.64 -19.03
N ARG A 177 0.79 12.62 -18.22
CA ARG A 177 1.67 13.28 -17.24
C ARG A 177 1.84 12.41 -16.01
N LEU A 178 0.75 11.84 -15.49
CA LEU A 178 0.81 10.90 -14.36
C LEU A 178 1.68 9.67 -14.68
N GLN A 179 1.60 9.14 -15.91
CA GLN A 179 2.41 8.01 -16.39
C GLN A 179 3.93 8.25 -16.35
N LYS A 180 4.38 9.51 -16.22
CA LYS A 180 5.80 9.82 -16.00
C LYS A 180 6.24 9.54 -14.56
N TYR A 181 5.32 9.58 -13.61
CA TYR A 181 5.60 9.41 -12.19
C TYR A 181 5.22 8.02 -11.69
N LEU A 182 4.06 7.50 -12.09
CA LEU A 182 3.50 6.26 -11.56
C LEU A 182 2.75 5.43 -12.63
N PRO A 183 2.44 4.15 -12.36
CA PRO A 183 1.54 3.36 -13.19
C PRO A 183 0.14 3.99 -13.27
N VAL A 184 -0.48 3.99 -14.45
CA VAL A 184 -1.85 4.47 -14.62
C VAL A 184 -2.61 3.51 -15.52
N GLN A 185 -3.57 2.80 -14.96
CA GLN A 185 -4.43 1.87 -15.67
C GLN A 185 -5.90 2.21 -15.40
N TYR A 186 -6.76 2.02 -16.39
CA TYR A 186 -8.19 2.35 -16.32
C TYR A 186 -8.98 1.04 -16.32
N GLY A 187 -9.90 0.87 -15.36
CA GLY A 187 -10.71 -0.34 -15.26
C GLY A 187 -11.61 -0.53 -16.48
N HIS A 188 -11.77 -1.77 -16.95
CA HIS A 188 -12.56 -2.05 -18.15
C HIS A 188 -14.05 -1.78 -17.98
N TRP A 189 -14.58 -1.91 -16.75
CA TRP A 189 -15.95 -1.54 -16.42
C TRP A 189 -16.20 -0.02 -16.40
N GLY A 190 -15.14 0.79 -16.57
CA GLY A 190 -15.21 2.25 -16.46
C GLY A 190 -15.34 2.73 -15.01
N GLY A 191 -15.17 4.04 -14.79
CA GLY A 191 -15.52 4.68 -13.52
C GLY A 191 -14.40 4.76 -12.48
N TYR A 192 -13.27 4.08 -12.65
CA TYR A 192 -12.17 4.12 -11.68
C TYR A 192 -10.78 3.90 -12.30
N TRP A 193 -9.77 4.35 -11.57
CA TRP A 193 -8.35 4.26 -11.93
C TRP A 193 -7.58 3.36 -10.97
N TRP A 194 -6.58 2.67 -11.52
CA TRP A 194 -5.53 1.98 -10.79
C TRP A 194 -4.22 2.77 -10.90
N PHE A 195 -3.66 3.13 -9.74
CA PHE A 195 -2.38 3.83 -9.64
C PHE A 195 -1.28 3.02 -8.94
N THR A 196 -1.59 1.80 -8.48
CA THR A 196 -0.65 0.90 -7.83
C THR A 196 0.28 0.21 -8.83
N SER A 197 1.48 -0.13 -8.37
CA SER A 197 2.43 -0.95 -9.12
C SER A 197 2.07 -2.43 -9.01
N PHE A 198 2.31 -3.19 -10.08
CA PHE A 198 2.15 -4.65 -10.11
C PHE A 198 3.53 -5.33 -10.28
N PRO A 199 3.72 -6.56 -9.74
CA PRO A 199 2.75 -7.31 -8.96
C PRO A 199 2.52 -6.68 -7.58
N LEU A 200 1.28 -6.78 -7.09
CA LEU A 200 0.82 -6.20 -5.83
C LEU A 200 0.27 -7.29 -4.93
N ILE A 201 0.83 -7.48 -3.73
CA ILE A 201 0.19 -8.32 -2.71
C ILE A 201 -1.07 -7.60 -2.22
N THR A 202 -2.22 -8.27 -2.36
CA THR A 202 -3.53 -7.77 -1.89
C THR A 202 -3.91 -8.33 -0.52
N GLY A 203 -3.34 -9.48 -0.14
CA GLY A 203 -3.54 -10.09 1.16
C GLY A 203 -2.54 -11.23 1.40
N ILE A 204 -2.32 -11.54 2.67
CA ILE A 204 -1.59 -12.73 3.10
C ILE A 204 -2.45 -13.46 4.11
N CYS A 205 -2.65 -14.75 3.91
CA CYS A 205 -3.32 -15.62 4.87
C CYS A 205 -2.29 -16.61 5.42
N ARG A 206 -2.12 -16.63 6.74
CA ARG A 206 -1.15 -17.48 7.44
C ARG A 206 -1.87 -18.45 8.36
N ALA A 207 -1.70 -19.72 8.10
CA ALA A 207 -2.06 -20.84 8.96
C ALA A 207 -0.80 -21.47 9.60
N ASN A 208 -0.96 -22.52 10.40
CA ASN A 208 0.15 -23.18 11.09
C ASN A 208 1.11 -23.90 10.12
N ASN A 209 0.59 -24.42 8.99
CA ASN A 209 1.35 -25.15 7.97
C ASN A 209 1.39 -24.48 6.58
N LEU A 210 0.72 -23.34 6.39
CA LEU A 210 0.58 -22.66 5.10
C LEU A 210 0.66 -21.14 5.23
N ILE A 211 1.35 -20.48 4.29
CA ILE A 211 1.16 -19.05 4.00
C ILE A 211 0.70 -18.91 2.55
N ALA A 212 -0.52 -18.43 2.35
CA ALA A 212 -1.06 -18.09 1.05
C ALA A 212 -0.89 -16.58 0.80
N VAL A 213 -0.32 -16.24 -0.35
CA VAL A 213 -0.05 -14.85 -0.76
C VAL A 213 -0.86 -14.55 -2.00
N MET A 214 -1.88 -13.70 -1.86
CA MET A 214 -2.71 -13.28 -2.98
C MET A 214 -2.09 -12.06 -3.63
N ARG A 215 -1.83 -12.15 -4.94
CA ARG A 215 -1.19 -11.07 -5.70
C ARG A 215 -2.04 -10.69 -6.89
N ARG A 216 -2.13 -9.40 -7.15
CA ARG A 216 -2.54 -8.89 -8.45
C ARG A 216 -1.33 -8.79 -9.35
N THR A 217 -1.41 -9.40 -10.53
CA THR A 217 -0.42 -9.30 -11.60
C THR A 217 -0.78 -8.18 -12.59
N SER A 218 -2.05 -7.75 -12.59
CA SER A 218 -2.52 -6.57 -13.31
C SER A 218 -3.78 -5.97 -12.64
N TRP A 219 -4.36 -4.95 -13.28
CA TRP A 219 -5.62 -4.36 -12.86
C TRP A 219 -6.83 -5.32 -12.97
N CYS A 220 -6.74 -6.43 -13.70
CA CYS A 220 -7.81 -7.44 -13.78
C CYS A 220 -7.35 -8.88 -13.57
N THR A 221 -6.06 -9.14 -13.36
CA THR A 221 -5.54 -10.50 -13.17
C THR A 221 -4.78 -10.62 -11.86
N GLY A 222 -4.78 -11.83 -11.31
CA GLY A 222 -3.98 -12.15 -10.14
C GLY A 222 -3.74 -13.64 -9.99
N ASP A 223 -2.91 -13.96 -9.02
CA ASP A 223 -2.49 -15.31 -8.68
C ASP A 223 -2.27 -15.50 -7.18
N GLU A 224 -2.30 -16.75 -6.73
CA GLU A 224 -2.05 -17.12 -5.33
C GLU A 224 -0.81 -18.01 -5.24
N ILE A 225 0.17 -17.59 -4.43
CA ILE A 225 1.39 -18.36 -4.18
C ILE A 225 1.38 -18.91 -2.76
N TRP A 226 1.76 -20.17 -2.62
CA TRP A 226 1.87 -20.83 -1.33
C TRP A 226 3.32 -20.90 -0.86
N TYR A 227 3.49 -20.75 0.45
CA TYR A 227 4.64 -21.23 1.19
C TYR A 227 4.16 -22.32 2.12
N VAL A 228 4.64 -23.55 1.94
CA VAL A 228 4.22 -24.71 2.73
C VAL A 228 5.28 -24.97 3.78
N LYS A 229 4.84 -25.32 4.99
CA LYS A 229 5.77 -25.63 6.09
C LYS A 229 6.37 -27.03 5.89
N GLU A 230 7.69 -27.09 5.73
CA GLU A 230 8.50 -28.30 5.62
C GLU A 230 9.62 -28.24 6.67
N ASN A 231 9.71 -29.23 7.56
CA ASN A 231 10.73 -29.28 8.62
C ASN A 231 10.89 -27.96 9.42
N ASP A 232 9.78 -27.37 9.82
CA ASP A 232 9.68 -26.08 10.52
C ASP A 232 10.03 -24.81 9.72
N GLU A 233 10.32 -24.94 8.43
CA GLU A 233 10.55 -23.79 7.54
C GLU A 233 9.45 -23.65 6.48
N PHE A 234 9.08 -22.41 6.15
CA PHE A 234 8.14 -22.13 5.08
C PHE A 234 8.86 -22.08 3.72
N VAL A 235 8.56 -23.06 2.87
CA VAL A 235 9.16 -23.22 1.53
C VAL A 235 8.19 -22.74 0.46
N ARG A 236 8.62 -21.78 -0.35
CA ARG A 236 7.85 -21.23 -1.48
C ARG A 236 7.62 -22.31 -2.53
N GLN A 237 6.36 -22.52 -2.92
CA GLN A 237 6.03 -23.36 -4.06
C GLN A 237 6.46 -22.68 -5.37
N PRO A 238 6.96 -23.43 -6.36
CA PRO A 238 7.54 -22.83 -7.58
C PRO A 238 6.50 -22.10 -8.43
N GLU A 239 5.30 -22.68 -8.54
CA GLU A 239 4.20 -22.18 -9.36
C GLU A 239 3.04 -21.67 -8.48
N PRO A 240 2.29 -20.67 -8.95
CA PRO A 240 1.04 -20.28 -8.31
C PRO A 240 0.04 -21.44 -8.28
N VAL A 241 -0.74 -21.51 -7.21
CA VAL A 241 -1.75 -22.56 -6.99
C VAL A 241 -3.03 -22.27 -7.76
N SER A 242 -3.35 -20.99 -7.92
CA SER A 242 -4.51 -20.55 -8.69
C SER A 242 -4.25 -19.20 -9.34
N PHE A 243 -5.06 -18.91 -10.36
CA PHE A 243 -5.08 -17.66 -11.10
C PHE A 243 -6.53 -17.19 -11.23
N TRP A 244 -6.74 -15.88 -11.24
CA TRP A 244 -8.05 -15.30 -11.48
C TRP A 244 -7.99 -14.14 -12.47
N MET A 245 -9.13 -13.90 -13.11
CA MET A 245 -9.41 -12.76 -13.98
C MET A 245 -10.76 -12.16 -13.59
N GLU A 246 -10.81 -10.85 -13.39
CA GLU A 246 -12.02 -10.07 -13.11
C GLU A 246 -12.70 -9.55 -14.38
#